data_AF-A0A4Y9P4E2-F1
#
_entry.id   AF-A0A4Y9P4E2-F1
#
_cell.length_a   1.000
_cell.length_b   1.000
_cell.length_c   1.000
_cell.angle_alpha   90.00
_cell.angle_beta   90.00
_cell.angle_gamma   90.00
#
_symmetry.space_group_name_H-M   'P 1'
#
loop_
_entity.id
_entity.type
_entity.pdbx_description
1 polymer ?
#
loop_
_entity_poly.entity_id
_entity_poly.type
_entity_poly.pdbx_seq_one_letter_code
_entity_poly.pdbx_strand_id
1 'polypeptide(L)'
;MTGGWHKARQEALESVTLLADLLADQSTDEHRLTRGYLETKRALAAAFSELGAEKYSGDERMMAAKAAIEVVMREAYPRLSSRYASVRGFGRIHERILNLLSERIGTDVGGDELRLLAGDAVHTERRARELRDLGFNLVTRDGGAGTVYRLTDARQDVLSAAARLVARNIREDKSLSEADRRELLLGLEG
;
A
#
# COMPACT_ATOMS: atom_id res chain seq x y z
N MET A 1 -4.96 -17.53 14.34
CA MET A 1 -6.12 -16.85 13.72
C MET A 1 -6.18 -17.20 12.23
N THR A 2 -6.48 -18.44 11.88
CA THR A 2 -6.39 -18.98 10.49
C THR A 2 -7.76 -19.17 9.82
N GLY A 3 -8.84 -18.63 10.38
CA GLY A 3 -10.22 -18.92 9.93
C GLY A 3 -10.75 -18.03 8.80
N GLY A 4 -10.21 -16.82 8.63
CA GLY A 4 -10.76 -15.80 7.72
C GLY A 4 -10.65 -16.22 6.25
N TRP A 5 -9.44 -16.57 5.81
CA TRP A 5 -9.18 -17.04 4.45
C TRP A 5 -9.96 -18.30 4.10
N HIS A 6 -9.96 -19.33 4.95
CA HIS A 6 -10.67 -20.58 4.65
C HIS A 6 -12.16 -20.37 4.42
N LYS A 7 -12.80 -19.55 5.26
CA LYS A 7 -14.21 -19.20 5.11
C LYS A 7 -14.45 -18.39 3.84
N ALA A 8 -13.69 -17.32 3.61
CA ALA A 8 -13.86 -16.46 2.43
C ALA A 8 -13.58 -17.22 1.12
N ARG A 9 -12.59 -18.12 1.13
CA ARG A 9 -12.31 -19.04 0.00
C ARG A 9 -13.50 -19.94 -0.29
N GLN A 10 -14.13 -20.51 0.74
CA GLN A 10 -15.29 -21.38 0.57
C GLN A 10 -16.47 -20.61 -0.03
N GLU A 11 -16.79 -19.42 0.48
CA GLU A 11 -17.84 -18.54 -0.07
C GLU A 11 -17.56 -18.15 -1.53
N ALA A 12 -16.29 -17.90 -1.88
CA ALA A 12 -15.89 -17.64 -3.25
C ALA A 12 -16.06 -18.86 -4.16
N LEU A 13 -15.74 -20.07 -3.70
CA LEU A 13 -15.95 -21.31 -4.45
C LEU A 13 -17.45 -21.57 -4.71
N GLU A 14 -18.28 -21.36 -3.71
CA GLU A 14 -19.74 -21.48 -3.84
C GLU A 14 -20.30 -20.47 -4.85
N SER A 15 -19.85 -19.22 -4.78
CA SER A 15 -20.27 -18.18 -5.72
C SER A 15 -19.83 -18.50 -7.16
N VAL A 16 -18.61 -18.99 -7.36
CA VAL A 16 -18.11 -19.41 -8.68
C VAL A 16 -18.94 -20.58 -9.23
N THR A 17 -19.30 -21.53 -8.37
CA THR A 17 -20.14 -22.67 -8.75
C THR A 17 -21.52 -22.19 -9.22
N LEU A 18 -22.16 -21.31 -8.44
CA LEU A 18 -23.44 -20.72 -8.81
C LEU A 18 -23.37 -19.95 -10.14
N LEU A 19 -22.32 -19.17 -10.38
CA LEU A 19 -22.15 -18.47 -11.66
C LEU A 19 -21.97 -19.43 -12.82
N ALA A 20 -21.23 -20.54 -12.63
CA ALA A 20 -21.08 -21.56 -13.65
C ALA A 20 -22.43 -22.21 -14.01
N ASP A 21 -23.27 -22.49 -13.01
CA ASP A 21 -24.63 -23.03 -13.22
C ASP A 21 -25.51 -22.03 -14.00
N LEU A 22 -25.47 -20.75 -13.64
CA LEU A 22 -26.19 -19.69 -14.35
C LEU A 22 -25.74 -19.55 -15.82
N LEU A 23 -24.44 -19.72 -16.09
CA LEU A 23 -23.90 -19.68 -17.45
C LEU A 23 -24.28 -20.92 -18.28
N ALA A 24 -24.47 -22.07 -17.64
CA ALA A 24 -24.85 -23.32 -18.30
C ALA A 24 -26.35 -23.38 -18.64
N ASP A 25 -27.21 -22.70 -17.86
CA ASP A 25 -28.65 -22.65 -18.08
C ASP A 25 -29.03 -21.64 -19.18
N GLN A 26 -29.41 -22.15 -20.36
CA GLN A 26 -29.84 -21.36 -21.51
C GLN A 26 -31.10 -20.52 -21.26
N SER A 27 -31.85 -20.81 -20.19
CA SER A 27 -33.03 -20.04 -19.80
C SER A 27 -32.73 -18.88 -18.84
N THR A 28 -31.49 -18.76 -18.36
CA THR A 28 -31.10 -17.67 -17.45
C THR A 28 -31.12 -16.33 -18.17
N ASP A 29 -31.85 -15.36 -17.61
CA ASP A 29 -31.93 -14.01 -18.13
C ASP A 29 -30.66 -13.17 -17.83
N GLU A 30 -30.46 -12.11 -18.61
CA GLU A 30 -29.30 -11.21 -18.52
C GLU A 30 -29.13 -10.58 -17.13
N HIS A 31 -30.23 -10.22 -16.45
CA HIS A 31 -30.16 -9.57 -15.15
C HIS A 31 -29.61 -10.52 -14.09
N ARG A 32 -30.09 -11.77 -14.10
CA ARG A 32 -29.63 -12.81 -13.19
C ARG A 32 -28.17 -13.17 -13.42
N LEU A 33 -27.72 -13.26 -14.68
CA LEU A 33 -26.30 -13.44 -15.04
C LEU A 33 -25.44 -12.28 -14.52
N THR A 34 -25.88 -11.04 -14.73
CA THR A 34 -25.16 -9.85 -14.29
C THR A 34 -24.99 -9.83 -12.77
N ARG A 35 -26.05 -10.16 -12.02
CA ARG A 35 -26.00 -10.27 -10.57
C ARG A 35 -25.04 -11.36 -10.10
N GLY A 36 -25.15 -12.57 -10.66
CA GLY A 36 -24.26 -13.68 -10.32
C GLY A 36 -22.78 -13.35 -10.57
N TYR A 37 -22.49 -12.66 -11.67
CA TYR A 37 -21.14 -12.18 -11.97
C TYR A 37 -20.63 -11.18 -10.92
N LEU A 38 -21.44 -10.16 -10.58
CA LEU A 38 -21.04 -9.14 -9.59
C LEU A 38 -20.88 -9.73 -8.18
N GLU A 39 -21.76 -10.65 -7.78
CA GLU A 39 -21.66 -11.36 -6.49
C GLU A 39 -20.39 -12.22 -6.44
N THR A 40 -20.12 -13.02 -7.49
CA THR A 40 -18.90 -13.83 -7.61
C THR A 40 -17.64 -12.96 -7.57
N LYS A 41 -17.63 -11.84 -8.29
CA LYS A 41 -16.52 -10.89 -8.29
C LYS A 41 -16.25 -10.35 -6.89
N ARG A 42 -17.29 -10.01 -6.12
CA ARG A 42 -17.14 -9.53 -4.73
C ARG A 42 -16.60 -10.63 -3.82
N ALA A 43 -17.13 -11.85 -3.92
CA ALA A 43 -16.68 -12.99 -3.10
C ALA A 43 -15.20 -13.32 -3.36
N LEU A 44 -14.78 -13.35 -4.63
CA LEU A 44 -13.37 -13.53 -5.00
C LEU A 44 -12.49 -12.40 -4.45
N ALA A 45 -12.89 -11.14 -4.61
CA ALA A 45 -12.13 -10.01 -4.08
C ALA A 45 -11.98 -10.08 -2.56
N ALA A 46 -13.04 -10.44 -1.83
CA ALA A 46 -12.99 -10.64 -0.39
C ALA A 46 -12.03 -11.77 0.00
N ALA A 47 -12.10 -12.91 -0.68
CA ALA A 47 -11.20 -14.03 -0.45
C ALA A 47 -9.73 -13.64 -0.67
N PHE A 48 -9.40 -13.00 -1.79
CA PHE A 48 -8.02 -12.58 -2.05
C PHE A 48 -7.52 -11.51 -1.08
N SER A 49 -8.40 -10.60 -0.63
CA SER A 49 -8.07 -9.63 0.42
C SER A 49 -7.72 -10.34 1.74
N GLU A 50 -8.48 -11.36 2.15
CA GLU A 50 -8.19 -12.17 3.34
C GLU A 50 -6.89 -12.96 3.19
N LEU A 51 -6.65 -13.58 2.03
CA LEU A 51 -5.38 -14.25 1.74
C LEU A 51 -4.19 -13.28 1.87
N GLY A 52 -4.33 -12.08 1.30
CA GLY A 52 -3.31 -11.05 1.38
C GLY A 52 -3.10 -10.54 2.80
N ALA A 53 -4.18 -10.39 3.57
CA ALA A 53 -4.15 -10.00 4.97
C ALA A 53 -3.44 -11.02 5.83
N GLU A 54 -3.67 -12.32 5.61
CA GLU A 54 -3.02 -13.40 6.35
C GLU A 54 -1.55 -13.52 5.96
N LYS A 55 -1.27 -13.65 4.65
CA LYS A 55 0.08 -13.90 4.14
C LYS A 55 1.04 -12.74 4.36
N TYR A 56 0.58 -11.51 4.15
CA TYR A 56 1.41 -10.31 4.23
C TYR A 56 1.07 -9.46 5.47
N SER A 57 0.56 -10.12 6.52
CA SER A 57 0.44 -9.52 7.85
C SER A 57 1.82 -9.19 8.44
N GLY A 58 1.81 -8.37 9.49
CA GLY A 58 3.02 -7.92 10.18
C GLY A 58 3.34 -6.47 9.87
N ASP A 59 3.63 -5.72 10.94
CA ASP A 59 4.03 -4.32 10.88
C ASP A 59 5.53 -4.13 11.09
N GLU A 60 6.30 -5.20 11.34
CA GLU A 60 7.68 -5.10 11.81
C GLU A 60 8.56 -4.35 10.82
N ARG A 61 8.43 -4.64 9.52
CA ARG A 61 9.19 -3.95 8.46
C ARG A 61 8.85 -2.47 8.38
N MET A 62 7.57 -2.13 8.49
CA MET A 62 7.10 -0.76 8.44
C MET A 62 7.52 0.01 9.69
N MET A 63 7.39 -0.59 10.87
CA MET A 63 7.84 0.00 12.13
C MET A 63 9.34 0.23 12.14
N ALA A 64 10.14 -0.76 11.69
CA ALA A 64 11.58 -0.62 11.57
C ALA A 64 11.98 0.51 10.61
N ALA A 65 11.31 0.61 9.46
CA ALA A 65 11.52 1.70 8.50
C ALA A 65 11.24 3.07 9.12
N LYS A 66 10.06 3.21 9.74
CA LYS A 66 9.66 4.44 10.42
C LYS A 66 10.65 4.83 11.51
N ALA A 67 11.01 3.89 12.39
CA ALA A 67 11.94 4.13 13.48
C ALA A 67 13.33 4.59 12.99
N ALA A 68 13.87 3.94 11.96
CA ALA A 68 15.16 4.31 11.38
C ALA A 68 15.14 5.74 10.81
N ILE A 69 14.08 6.10 10.10
CA ILE A 69 13.89 7.45 9.56
C ILE A 69 13.78 8.48 10.70
N GLU A 70 13.00 8.21 11.74
CA GLU A 70 12.81 9.14 12.85
C GLU A 70 14.08 9.40 13.66
N VAL A 71 14.95 8.41 13.79
CA VAL A 71 16.29 8.61 14.36
C VAL A 71 17.06 9.63 13.53
N VAL A 72 17.13 9.42 12.21
CA VAL A 72 17.82 10.34 11.29
C VAL A 72 17.19 11.73 11.29
N MET A 73 15.86 11.85 11.37
CA MET A 73 15.19 13.15 11.49
C MET A 73 15.65 13.94 12.72
N ARG A 74 15.76 13.27 13.88
CA ARG A 74 16.17 13.92 15.13
C ARG A 74 17.64 14.30 15.12
N GLU A 75 18.49 13.47 14.54
CA GLU A 75 19.93 13.71 14.43
C GLU A 75 20.26 14.80 13.42
N ALA A 76 19.61 14.78 12.25
CA ALA A 76 19.83 15.78 11.19
C ALA A 76 19.21 17.14 11.52
N TYR A 77 18.10 17.16 12.28
CA TYR A 77 17.35 18.39 12.57
C TYR A 77 17.11 18.59 14.07
N PRO A 78 18.17 18.72 14.91
CA PRO A 78 18.03 18.74 16.37
C PRO A 78 17.33 19.98 16.92
N ARG A 79 17.28 21.07 16.14
CA ARG A 79 16.60 22.32 16.53
C ARG A 79 15.12 22.32 16.21
N LEU A 80 14.66 21.33 15.43
CA LEU A 80 13.29 21.26 14.97
C LEU A 80 12.40 20.57 16.00
N SER A 81 11.18 21.08 16.17
CA SER A 81 10.22 20.53 17.15
C SER A 81 9.95 19.05 16.87
N SER A 82 9.88 18.24 17.93
CA SER A 82 9.58 16.80 17.84
C SER A 82 8.31 16.48 17.02
N ARG A 83 7.37 17.43 16.92
CA ARG A 83 6.18 17.27 16.09
C ARG A 83 6.49 17.04 14.61
N TYR A 84 7.55 17.63 14.04
CA TYR A 84 7.92 17.36 12.63
C TYR A 84 8.97 16.27 12.45
N ALA A 85 9.59 15.79 13.54
CA ALA A 85 10.53 14.67 13.55
C ALA A 85 9.82 13.33 13.87
N SER A 86 8.65 13.12 13.27
CA SER A 86 7.87 11.87 13.36
C SER A 86 7.36 11.45 11.99
N VAL A 87 7.38 10.15 11.70
CA VAL A 87 6.85 9.63 10.44
C VAL A 87 5.35 9.41 10.59
N ARG A 88 4.58 10.30 9.95
CA ARG A 88 3.12 10.24 9.95
C ARG A 88 2.58 9.65 8.66
N GLY A 89 1.39 9.05 8.76
CA GLY A 89 0.77 8.31 7.66
C GLY A 89 1.27 6.86 7.59
N PHE A 90 1.02 6.22 6.45
CA PHE A 90 1.32 4.82 6.18
C PHE A 90 0.59 3.84 7.11
N GLY A 91 -0.52 3.31 6.62
CA GLY A 91 -1.36 2.36 7.37
C GLY A 91 -1.16 0.91 6.93
N ARG A 92 -2.09 0.05 7.34
CA ARG A 92 -2.07 -1.40 7.10
C ARG A 92 -1.90 -1.81 5.64
N ILE A 93 -2.43 -1.03 4.71
CA ILE A 93 -2.29 -1.35 3.28
C ILE A 93 -0.85 -1.09 2.82
N HIS A 94 -0.19 -0.04 3.32
CA HIS A 94 1.23 0.19 3.05
C HIS A 94 2.10 -0.93 3.61
N GLU A 95 1.80 -1.41 4.82
CA GLU A 95 2.48 -2.56 5.43
C GLU A 95 2.37 -3.80 4.54
N ARG A 96 1.16 -4.16 4.11
CA ARG A 96 0.94 -5.31 3.24
C ARG A 96 1.65 -5.18 1.89
N ILE A 97 1.55 -4.00 1.25
CA ILE A 97 2.24 -3.75 -0.04
C ILE A 97 3.75 -3.89 0.16
N LEU A 98 4.30 -3.31 1.23
CA LEU A 98 5.71 -3.42 1.53
C LEU A 98 6.14 -4.87 1.77
N ASN A 99 5.35 -5.65 2.53
CA ASN A 99 5.63 -7.05 2.79
C ASN A 99 5.63 -7.88 1.50
N LEU A 100 4.60 -7.73 0.66
CA LEU A 100 4.53 -8.38 -0.66
C LEU A 100 5.75 -8.06 -1.53
N LEU A 101 6.11 -6.78 -1.63
CA LEU A 101 7.26 -6.35 -2.42
C LEU A 101 8.60 -6.83 -1.83
N SER A 102 8.69 -6.89 -0.50
CA SER A 102 9.89 -7.35 0.21
C SER A 102 10.12 -8.85 0.06
N GLU A 103 9.07 -9.66 -0.01
CA GLU A 103 9.19 -11.10 -0.33
C GLU A 103 9.61 -11.35 -1.77
N ARG A 104 9.44 -10.36 -2.65
CA ARG A 104 9.69 -10.47 -4.09
C ARG A 104 10.69 -9.43 -4.61
N ILE A 105 11.71 -9.11 -3.80
CA ILE A 105 12.77 -8.18 -4.21
C ILE A 105 13.36 -8.59 -5.56
N GLY A 106 13.53 -7.59 -6.43
CA GLY A 106 14.04 -7.76 -7.80
C GLY A 106 13.02 -8.28 -8.81
N THR A 107 11.82 -8.67 -8.37
CA THR A 107 10.77 -9.26 -9.22
C THR A 107 9.67 -8.24 -9.52
N ASP A 108 9.10 -8.29 -10.72
CA ASP A 108 7.94 -7.47 -11.07
C ASP A 108 6.67 -8.00 -10.40
N VAL A 109 5.94 -7.09 -9.75
CA VAL A 109 4.62 -7.32 -9.17
C VAL A 109 3.60 -6.50 -9.94
N GLY A 110 2.57 -7.16 -10.47
CA GLY A 110 1.52 -6.51 -11.25
C GLY A 110 0.69 -5.56 -10.39
N GLY A 111 0.23 -4.44 -10.97
CA GLY A 111 -0.64 -3.49 -10.28
C GLY A 111 -1.98 -4.11 -9.87
N ASP A 112 -2.49 -5.04 -10.66
CA ASP A 112 -3.63 -5.91 -10.36
C ASP A 112 -3.42 -6.75 -9.08
N GLU A 113 -2.23 -7.33 -8.89
CA GLU A 113 -1.89 -8.04 -7.65
C GLU A 113 -1.91 -7.10 -6.43
N LEU A 114 -1.36 -5.88 -6.58
CA LEU A 114 -1.43 -4.87 -5.52
C LEU A 114 -2.87 -4.44 -5.21
N ARG A 115 -3.74 -4.32 -6.23
CA ARG A 115 -5.14 -3.91 -6.06
C ARG A 115 -5.95 -4.98 -5.34
N LEU A 116 -5.69 -6.25 -5.64
CA LEU A 116 -6.29 -7.38 -4.93
C LEU A 116 -5.94 -7.35 -3.44
N LEU A 117 -4.69 -7.04 -3.12
CA LEU A 117 -4.20 -6.94 -1.74
C LEU A 117 -4.79 -5.75 -0.96
N ALA A 118 -4.97 -4.62 -1.63
CA ALA A 118 -5.50 -3.40 -1.02
C ALA A 118 -7.03 -3.41 -0.89
N GLY A 119 -7.73 -4.28 -1.63
CA GLY A 119 -9.19 -4.28 -1.72
C GLY A 119 -9.77 -3.04 -2.42
N ASP A 120 -8.94 -2.12 -2.91
CA ASP A 120 -9.35 -0.95 -3.68
C ASP A 120 -8.48 -0.75 -4.93
N ALA A 121 -9.12 -0.35 -6.03
CA ALA A 121 -8.44 -0.04 -7.29
C ALA A 121 -8.03 1.44 -7.37
N VAL A 122 -8.52 2.30 -6.47
CA VAL A 122 -8.44 3.76 -6.61
C VAL A 122 -7.17 4.34 -5.99
N HIS A 123 -6.65 3.71 -4.93
CA HIS A 123 -5.53 4.28 -4.16
C HIS A 123 -4.31 3.37 -4.09
N THR A 124 -4.38 2.15 -4.60
CA THR A 124 -3.26 1.20 -4.57
C THR A 124 -1.98 1.74 -5.19
N GLU A 125 -2.06 2.30 -6.40
CA GLU A 125 -0.90 2.82 -7.12
C GLU A 125 -0.30 4.04 -6.40
N ARG A 126 -1.17 4.84 -5.78
CA ARG A 126 -0.74 5.94 -4.93
C ARG A 126 -0.01 5.42 -3.69
N ARG A 127 -0.58 4.46 -2.96
CA ARG A 127 0.02 3.87 -1.75
C ARG A 127 1.34 3.17 -2.04
N ALA A 128 1.46 2.50 -3.18
CA ALA A 128 2.72 1.92 -3.64
C ALA A 128 3.76 3.03 -3.87
N ARG A 129 3.40 4.13 -4.57
CA ARG A 129 4.32 5.26 -4.77
C ARG A 129 4.72 5.95 -3.47
N GLU A 130 3.82 6.06 -2.50
CA GLU A 130 4.09 6.63 -1.19
C GLU A 130 5.19 5.85 -0.44
N LEU A 131 5.41 4.55 -0.71
CA LEU A 131 6.55 3.83 -0.14
C LEU A 131 7.91 4.43 -0.54
N ARG A 132 8.00 5.14 -1.67
CA ARG A 132 9.21 5.88 -2.03
C ARG A 132 9.51 7.02 -1.06
N ASP A 133 8.51 7.58 -0.39
CA ASP A 133 8.71 8.62 0.62
C ASP A 133 9.41 8.06 1.86
N LEU A 134 9.30 6.76 2.11
CA LEU A 134 10.06 6.02 3.13
C LEU A 134 11.46 5.61 2.66
N GLY A 135 11.91 6.09 1.49
CA GLY A 135 13.25 5.83 0.99
C GLY A 135 13.43 4.47 0.29
N PHE A 136 12.37 3.69 0.10
CA PHE A 136 12.45 2.44 -0.67
C PHE A 136 12.65 2.71 -2.16
N ASN A 137 13.56 1.95 -2.77
CA ASN A 137 13.83 2.04 -4.21
C ASN A 137 12.82 1.22 -5.03
N LEU A 138 11.64 1.82 -5.23
CA LEU A 138 10.52 1.25 -5.98
C LEU A 138 10.51 1.77 -7.42
N VAL A 139 10.74 0.88 -8.39
CA VAL A 139 10.61 1.19 -9.82
C VAL A 139 9.19 0.88 -10.28
N THR A 140 8.61 1.78 -11.09
CA THR A 140 7.33 1.56 -11.76
C THR A 140 7.56 1.61 -13.27
N ARG A 141 6.99 0.67 -14.01
CA ARG A 141 7.07 0.60 -15.47
C ARG A 141 5.71 0.20 -16.04
N ASP A 142 5.42 0.64 -17.25
CA ASP A 142 4.27 0.14 -18.00
C ASP A 142 4.67 -1.16 -18.71
N GLY A 143 3.89 -2.22 -18.47
CA GLY A 143 4.01 -3.51 -19.13
C GLY A 143 2.80 -3.79 -20.01
N GLY A 144 2.91 -4.80 -20.89
CA GLY A 144 1.84 -5.13 -21.85
C GLY A 144 0.48 -5.50 -21.20
N ALA A 145 0.48 -5.92 -19.94
CA ALA A 145 -0.73 -6.24 -19.17
C ALA A 145 -1.12 -5.14 -18.15
N GLY A 146 -0.39 -4.03 -18.09
CA GLY A 146 -0.61 -2.95 -17.13
C GLY A 146 0.66 -2.51 -16.41
N THR A 147 0.50 -1.65 -15.41
CA THR A 147 1.62 -1.13 -14.61
C THR A 147 2.21 -2.22 -13.71
N VAL A 148 3.54 -2.34 -13.70
CA VAL A 148 4.29 -3.23 -12.82
C VAL A 148 5.15 -2.44 -11.83
N TYR A 149 5.34 -3.03 -10.65
CA TYR A 149 6.09 -2.47 -9.54
C TYR A 149 7.21 -3.41 -9.15
N ARG A 150 8.42 -2.87 -8.95
CA ARG A 150 9.58 -3.65 -8.53
C ARG A 150 10.32 -2.94 -7.41
N LEU A 151 10.37 -3.57 -6.25
CA LEU A 151 11.31 -3.18 -5.20
C LEU A 151 12.68 -3.73 -5.60
N THR A 152 13.63 -2.86 -5.89
CA THR A 152 14.92 -3.25 -6.45
C THR A 152 15.85 -3.85 -5.40
N ASP A 153 15.80 -3.34 -4.18
CA ASP A 153 16.54 -3.84 -3.03
C ASP A 153 15.82 -3.48 -1.72
N ALA A 154 16.25 -4.09 -0.61
CA ALA A 154 15.66 -3.87 0.71
C ALA A 154 16.18 -2.60 1.41
N ARG A 155 17.18 -1.91 0.86
CA ARG A 155 17.83 -0.78 1.51
C ARG A 155 16.94 0.46 1.37
N GLN A 156 16.89 1.23 2.44
CA GLN A 156 16.17 2.50 2.49
C GLN A 156 17.19 3.63 2.43
N ASP A 157 16.92 4.61 1.58
CA ASP A 157 17.56 5.92 1.68
C ASP A 157 16.89 6.72 2.80
N VAL A 158 17.28 6.42 4.04
CA VAL A 158 16.73 7.01 5.26
C VAL A 158 17.01 8.52 5.35
N LEU A 159 18.12 8.99 4.78
CA LEU A 159 18.49 10.41 4.79
C LEU A 159 17.55 11.21 3.89
N SER A 160 17.39 10.79 2.63
CA SER A 160 16.46 11.44 1.70
C SER A 160 15.00 11.29 2.15
N ALA A 161 14.64 10.18 2.80
CA ALA A 161 13.33 9.99 3.40
C ALA A 161 13.08 10.99 4.55
N ALA A 162 14.02 11.13 5.48
CA ALA A 162 13.92 12.05 6.60
C ALA A 162 13.71 13.49 6.13
N ALA A 163 14.53 13.98 5.20
CA ALA A 163 14.41 15.34 4.65
C ALA A 163 13.03 15.58 4.01
N ARG A 164 12.57 14.66 3.16
CA ARG A 164 11.26 14.77 2.48
C ARG A 164 10.10 14.78 3.46
N LEU A 165 10.14 13.89 4.45
CA LEU A 165 9.06 13.72 5.41
C LEU A 165 8.99 14.87 6.42
N VAL A 166 10.14 15.41 6.86
CA VAL A 166 10.18 16.64 7.67
C VAL A 166 9.59 17.82 6.89
N ALA A 167 10.04 18.02 5.65
CA ALA A 167 9.51 19.07 4.79
C ALA A 167 7.99 18.92 4.56
N ARG A 168 7.50 17.69 4.38
CA ARG A 168 6.05 17.40 4.27
C ARG A 168 5.32 17.77 5.56
N ASN A 169 5.81 17.33 6.70
CA ASN A 169 5.20 17.61 8.00
C ASN A 169 5.10 19.12 8.28
N ILE A 170 6.10 19.91 7.89
CA ILE A 170 6.09 21.39 8.00
C ILE A 170 5.04 22.00 7.06
N ARG A 171 4.98 21.55 5.80
CA ARG A 171 4.02 22.06 4.80
C ARG A 171 2.57 21.78 5.16
N GLU A 172 2.31 20.63 5.76
CA GLU A 172 0.97 20.21 6.17
C GLU A 172 0.50 20.87 7.47
N ASP A 173 1.39 21.57 8.20
CA ASP A 173 1.05 22.28 9.41
C ASP A 173 0.32 23.60 9.10
N LYS A 174 -0.99 23.57 9.35
CA LYS A 174 -1.89 24.72 9.18
C LYS A 174 -1.77 25.74 10.30
N SER A 175 -1.07 25.43 11.40
CA SER A 175 -0.87 26.38 12.50
C SER A 175 0.30 27.33 12.25
N LEU A 176 1.13 27.09 11.22
CA LEU A 176 2.25 27.95 10.88
C LEU A 176 1.80 29.10 9.98
N SER A 177 2.37 30.29 10.20
CA SER A 177 2.32 31.34 9.20
C SER A 177 3.18 30.97 7.98
N GLU A 178 2.91 31.57 6.82
CA GLU A 178 3.74 31.36 5.61
C GLU A 178 5.20 31.78 5.83
N ALA A 179 5.44 32.79 6.68
CA ALA A 179 6.80 33.24 7.02
C ALA A 179 7.54 32.18 7.84
N ASP A 180 6.93 31.67 8.92
CA ASP A 180 7.53 30.64 9.78
C ASP A 180 7.76 29.34 9.00
N ARG A 181 6.80 28.96 8.15
CA ARG A 181 6.93 27.78 7.29
C ARG A 181 8.14 27.89 6.36
N ARG A 182 8.33 29.06 5.73
CA ARG A 182 9.46 29.30 4.83
C ARG A 182 10.79 29.27 5.58
N GLU A 183 10.86 29.88 6.76
CA GLU A 183 12.06 29.87 7.60
C GLU A 183 12.46 28.44 7.98
N LEU A 184 11.50 27.62 8.43
CA LEU A 184 11.74 26.22 8.76
C LEU A 184 12.20 25.39 7.56
N LEU A 185 11.64 25.62 6.37
CA LEU A 185 12.02 24.90 5.16
C LEU A 185 13.41 25.28 4.65
N LEU A 186 13.78 26.57 4.71
CA LEU A 186 15.13 27.03 4.37
C LEU A 186 16.18 26.42 5.31
N GLY A 187 15.83 26.21 6.58
CA GLY A 187 16.69 25.54 7.56
C GLY A 187 16.94 24.05 7.29
N LEU A 188 16.28 23.44 6.30
CA LEU A 188 16.55 22.04 5.89
C LEU A 188 17.60 21.92 4.79
N GLU A 189 17.95 23.02 4.12
CA GLU A 189 18.88 23.04 2.97
C GLU A 189 20.35 23.28 3.38
N GLY A 190 20.59 23.62 4.65
CA GLY A 190 21.92 23.85 5.22
C GLY A 190 22.38 22.72 6.13
#